data_AF-A0A367PQK4-F1
#
_entry.id   AF-A0A367PQK4-F1
#
_cell.length_a   1.000
_cell.length_b   1.000
_cell.length_c   1.000
_cell.angle_alpha   90.00
_cell.angle_beta   90.00
_cell.angle_gamma   90.00
#
_symmetry.space_group_name_H-M   'P 1'
#
loop_
_entity.id
_entity.type
_entity.pdbx_description
1 polymer ?
#
loop_
_entity_poly.entity_id
_entity_poly.type
_entity_poly.pdbx_seq_one_letter_code
_entity_poly.pdbx_strand_id
1 'polypeptide(L)'
;MLHVSMVGCGAIGRGVMELLKSDPDVVFDVVIVPEHTMDEARDAVCALAPGARVATHLDDQRPDLLVECAGHHALEEHIVPALERGIPCMVVSVGALSEPGMAERLEAAARRGGTQVQLLSGAIGAIDALAAARVGGLDEVIYTGRKPARAWAGTPAEQLFDLNALTEATVIFEGTARDAARLYPKNANVAATVSLAGLGLDRTSVKLLADPHAVENVHHVEARGAFGGFELTMRGKPLAANPKTSALTVFSVVRALGNRAHAVSI
;
A
#
# COMPACT_ATOMS: atom_id res chain seq x y z
N MET A 1 2.56 23.65 -9.76
CA MET A 1 1.48 22.68 -9.50
C MET A 1 1.95 21.33 -10.04
N LEU A 2 1.79 20.29 -9.25
CA LEU A 2 2.08 18.90 -9.59
C LEU A 2 0.88 18.31 -10.33
N HIS A 3 1.11 17.83 -11.55
CA HIS A 3 0.11 17.21 -12.40
C HIS A 3 0.05 15.69 -12.18
N VAL A 4 -1.05 15.21 -11.60
CA VAL A 4 -1.21 13.83 -11.15
C VAL A 4 -2.28 13.11 -11.98
N SER A 5 -1.92 11.93 -12.47
CA SER A 5 -2.90 10.93 -12.90
C SER A 5 -3.07 9.87 -11.82
N MET A 6 -4.28 9.38 -11.62
CA MET A 6 -4.60 8.38 -10.59
C MET A 6 -5.24 7.14 -11.21
N VAL A 7 -4.75 5.96 -10.86
CA VAL A 7 -5.37 4.68 -11.21
C VAL A 7 -6.24 4.22 -10.05
N GLY A 8 -7.55 4.17 -10.27
CA GLY A 8 -8.57 3.76 -9.30
C GLY A 8 -9.36 4.92 -8.70
N CYS A 9 -10.68 4.78 -8.68
CA CYS A 9 -11.63 5.70 -8.04
C CYS A 9 -12.40 5.03 -6.88
N GLY A 10 -11.73 4.11 -6.18
CA GLY A 10 -12.26 3.45 -4.99
C GLY A 10 -12.18 4.31 -3.73
N ALA A 11 -12.39 3.70 -2.56
CA ALA A 11 -12.38 4.42 -1.28
C ALA A 11 -11.08 5.20 -1.01
N ILE A 12 -9.92 4.66 -1.42
CA ILE A 12 -8.62 5.35 -1.28
C ILE A 12 -8.57 6.55 -2.22
N GLY A 13 -8.77 6.34 -3.53
CA GLY A 13 -8.69 7.42 -4.52
C GLY A 13 -9.66 8.57 -4.24
N ARG A 14 -10.92 8.25 -3.90
CA ARG A 14 -11.92 9.26 -3.49
C ARG A 14 -11.49 10.01 -2.24
N GLY A 15 -10.96 9.31 -1.23
CA GLY A 15 -10.46 9.93 0.00
C GLY A 15 -9.27 10.87 -0.25
N VAL A 16 -8.36 10.50 -1.16
CA VAL A 16 -7.23 11.34 -1.55
C VAL A 16 -7.71 12.60 -2.28
N MET A 17 -8.56 12.46 -3.28
CA MET A 17 -9.11 13.62 -4.02
C MET A 17 -9.90 14.56 -3.09
N GLU A 18 -10.72 14.01 -2.19
CA GLU A 18 -11.48 14.83 -1.23
C GLU A 18 -10.57 15.65 -0.29
N LEU A 19 -9.47 15.07 0.19
CA LEU A 19 -8.53 15.77 1.07
C LEU A 19 -7.67 16.80 0.34
N LEU A 20 -7.43 16.60 -0.96
CA LEU A 20 -6.59 17.48 -1.78
C LEU A 20 -7.38 18.44 -2.68
N LYS A 21 -8.72 18.41 -2.67
CA LYS A 21 -9.56 19.24 -3.56
C LYS A 21 -9.33 20.75 -3.44
N SER A 22 -8.80 21.20 -2.30
CA SER A 22 -8.51 22.62 -2.01
C SER A 22 -7.01 22.89 -1.92
N ASP A 23 -6.17 21.91 -2.25
CA ASP A 23 -4.72 22.07 -2.30
C ASP A 23 -4.35 22.81 -3.61
N PRO A 24 -3.70 23.98 -3.55
CA PRO A 24 -3.37 24.74 -4.76
C PRO A 24 -2.20 24.16 -5.54
N ASP A 25 -1.40 23.26 -4.96
CA ASP A 25 -0.17 22.75 -5.54
C ASP A 25 -0.34 21.38 -6.19
N VAL A 26 -1.49 20.70 -6.02
CA VAL A 26 -1.78 19.39 -6.61
C VAL A 26 -3.00 19.47 -7.50
N VAL A 27 -2.86 19.01 -8.76
CA VAL A 27 -3.95 18.93 -9.73
C VAL A 27 -4.09 17.50 -10.23
N PHE A 28 -5.32 17.00 -10.29
CA PHE A 28 -5.63 15.72 -10.92
C PHE A 28 -6.07 15.96 -12.37
N ASP A 29 -5.38 15.35 -13.32
CA ASP A 29 -5.69 15.48 -14.75
C ASP A 29 -6.54 14.31 -15.27
N VAL A 30 -6.19 13.09 -14.84
CA VAL A 30 -6.83 11.85 -15.32
C VAL A 30 -7.08 10.90 -14.17
N VAL A 31 -8.29 10.37 -14.09
CA VAL A 31 -8.65 9.25 -13.22
C VAL A 31 -8.95 8.03 -14.08
N ILE A 32 -8.11 7.02 -13.93
CA ILE A 32 -8.12 5.78 -14.73
C ILE A 32 -8.92 4.72 -13.98
N VAL A 33 -9.98 4.19 -14.59
CA VAL A 33 -10.83 3.14 -14.02
C VAL A 33 -11.26 2.13 -15.10
N PRO A 34 -11.62 0.89 -14.74
CA PRO A 34 -12.22 -0.04 -15.69
C PRO A 34 -13.49 0.50 -16.34
N GLU A 35 -13.73 0.15 -17.60
CA GLU A 35 -14.88 0.60 -18.42
C GLU A 35 -16.21 0.49 -17.67
N HIS A 36 -16.46 -0.66 -17.04
CA HIS A 36 -17.71 -0.95 -16.31
C HIS A 36 -17.95 -0.09 -15.06
N THR A 37 -16.97 0.71 -14.63
CA THR A 37 -17.08 1.63 -13.47
C THR A 37 -16.95 3.10 -13.87
N MET A 38 -16.83 3.42 -15.17
CA MET A 38 -16.59 4.79 -15.62
C MET A 38 -17.71 5.76 -15.23
N ASP A 39 -18.97 5.36 -15.33
CA ASP A 39 -20.10 6.24 -15.01
C ASP A 39 -20.12 6.60 -13.52
N GLU A 40 -19.97 5.62 -12.64
CA GLU A 40 -19.86 5.84 -11.19
C GLU A 40 -18.63 6.67 -10.81
N ALA A 41 -17.54 6.54 -11.56
CA ALA A 41 -16.33 7.34 -11.37
C ALA A 41 -16.51 8.78 -11.84
N ARG A 42 -17.21 9.03 -12.95
CA ARG A 42 -17.47 10.38 -13.48
C ARG A 42 -18.20 11.24 -12.47
N ASP A 43 -19.24 10.72 -11.82
CA ASP A 43 -19.99 11.45 -10.80
C ASP A 43 -19.09 11.85 -9.61
N ALA A 44 -18.28 10.91 -9.13
CA ALA A 44 -17.37 11.16 -8.03
C ALA A 44 -16.24 12.14 -8.39
N VAL A 45 -15.65 11.99 -9.57
CA VAL A 45 -14.57 12.84 -10.06
C VAL A 45 -15.07 14.26 -10.33
N CYS A 46 -16.27 14.41 -10.91
CA CYS A 46 -16.89 15.73 -11.10
C CYS A 46 -17.02 16.51 -9.78
N ALA A 47 -17.37 15.82 -8.69
CA ALA A 47 -17.49 16.44 -7.38
C ALA A 47 -16.15 16.72 -6.68
N LEU A 48 -15.16 15.82 -6.83
CA LEU A 48 -13.93 15.84 -6.04
C LEU A 48 -12.74 16.49 -6.77
N ALA A 49 -12.70 16.38 -8.09
CA ALA A 49 -11.63 16.85 -8.96
C ALA A 49 -12.23 17.28 -10.31
N PRO A 50 -13.01 18.38 -10.38
CA PRO A 50 -13.80 18.76 -11.55
C PRO A 50 -12.98 19.01 -12.84
N GLY A 51 -11.68 19.26 -12.72
CA GLY A 51 -10.76 19.41 -13.85
C GLY A 51 -10.25 18.07 -14.43
N ALA A 52 -10.43 16.97 -13.70
CA ALA A 52 -9.95 15.66 -14.11
C ALA A 52 -10.95 14.98 -15.06
N ARG A 53 -10.43 14.31 -16.10
CA ARG A 53 -11.23 13.42 -16.95
C ARG A 53 -11.17 11.98 -16.44
N VAL A 54 -12.24 11.23 -16.70
CA VAL A 54 -12.27 9.78 -16.45
C VAL A 54 -11.93 9.04 -17.73
N ALA A 55 -11.00 8.10 -17.65
CA ALA A 55 -10.53 7.28 -18.78
C ALA A 55 -10.29 5.83 -18.34
N THR A 56 -10.09 4.93 -19.30
CA THR A 56 -9.63 3.56 -19.00
C THR A 56 -8.12 3.41 -19.05
N HIS A 57 -7.42 4.32 -19.72
CA HIS A 57 -5.99 4.28 -19.93
C HIS A 57 -5.41 5.69 -19.93
N LEU A 58 -4.09 5.78 -19.71
CA LEU A 58 -3.36 7.02 -19.91
C LEU A 58 -3.05 7.20 -21.41
N ASP A 59 -3.56 8.28 -21.98
CA ASP A 59 -3.30 8.74 -23.35
C ASP A 59 -1.81 9.10 -23.55
N ASP A 60 -1.47 9.73 -24.67
CA ASP A 60 -0.11 10.21 -24.97
C ASP A 60 0.37 11.33 -24.03
N GLN A 61 -0.52 11.85 -23.18
CA GLN A 61 -0.15 12.81 -22.14
C GLN A 61 0.84 12.20 -21.15
N ARG A 62 1.77 13.02 -20.68
CA ARG A 62 2.77 12.65 -19.69
C ARG A 62 2.53 13.46 -18.41
N PRO A 63 1.83 12.90 -17.41
CA PRO A 63 1.67 13.57 -16.12
C PRO A 63 3.03 13.64 -15.41
N ASP A 64 3.15 14.53 -14.43
CA ASP A 64 4.33 14.59 -13.56
C ASP A 64 4.44 13.32 -12.70
N LEU A 65 3.30 12.70 -12.38
CA LEU A 65 3.23 11.52 -11.53
C LEU A 65 1.99 10.67 -11.81
N LEU A 66 2.14 9.34 -11.80
CA LEU A 66 1.03 8.39 -11.80
C LEU A 66 0.91 7.69 -10.43
N VAL A 67 -0.27 7.70 -9.80
CA VAL A 67 -0.49 7.07 -8.49
C VAL A 67 -1.47 5.90 -8.61
N GLU A 68 -1.06 4.72 -8.15
CA GLU A 68 -1.92 3.53 -8.10
C GLU A 68 -2.68 3.42 -6.77
N CYS A 69 -4.01 3.31 -6.87
CA CYS A 69 -4.96 3.11 -5.77
C CYS A 69 -6.05 2.06 -6.15
N ALA A 70 -5.75 1.10 -7.02
CA ALA A 70 -6.72 0.20 -7.66
C ALA A 70 -6.51 -1.30 -7.35
N GLY A 71 -5.28 -1.74 -7.05
CA GLY A 71 -4.97 -3.13 -6.75
C GLY A 71 -3.92 -3.74 -7.70
N HIS A 72 -3.78 -5.06 -7.61
CA HIS A 72 -2.67 -5.79 -8.23
C HIS A 72 -2.69 -5.71 -9.76
N HIS A 73 -3.87 -5.87 -10.38
CA HIS A 73 -4.02 -5.84 -11.84
C HIS A 73 -3.55 -4.51 -12.46
N ALA A 74 -3.80 -3.40 -11.77
CA ALA A 74 -3.41 -2.06 -12.22
C ALA A 74 -1.89 -1.88 -12.33
N LEU A 75 -1.09 -2.67 -11.61
CA LEU A 75 0.36 -2.59 -11.71
C LEU A 75 0.85 -3.04 -13.08
N GLU A 76 0.32 -4.16 -13.58
CA GLU A 76 0.69 -4.68 -14.89
C GLU A 76 0.10 -3.85 -16.03
N GLU A 77 -1.18 -3.48 -15.89
CA GLU A 77 -1.93 -2.82 -16.95
C GLU A 77 -1.53 -1.35 -17.13
N HIS A 78 -1.21 -0.65 -16.04
CA HIS A 78 -1.02 0.79 -16.06
C HIS A 78 0.35 1.26 -15.55
N ILE A 79 0.86 0.67 -14.46
CA ILE A 79 2.10 1.17 -13.83
C ILE A 79 3.35 0.74 -14.59
N VAL A 80 3.47 -0.53 -14.98
CA VAL A 80 4.62 -1.01 -15.76
C VAL A 80 4.76 -0.24 -17.08
N PRO A 81 3.71 -0.08 -17.91
CA PRO A 81 3.82 0.71 -19.14
C PRO A 81 4.15 2.19 -18.90
N ALA A 82 3.59 2.80 -17.84
CA ALA A 82 3.88 4.20 -17.50
C ALA A 82 5.36 4.39 -17.10
N LEU A 83 5.91 3.48 -16.30
CA LEU A 83 7.32 3.49 -15.92
C LEU A 83 8.23 3.36 -17.14
N GLU A 84 7.92 2.47 -18.09
CA GLU A 84 8.69 2.32 -19.34
C GLU A 84 8.65 3.58 -20.22
N ARG A 85 7.54 4.32 -20.19
CA ARG A 85 7.39 5.65 -20.81
C ARG A 85 8.11 6.78 -20.04
N GLY A 86 8.79 6.46 -18.93
CA GLY A 86 9.50 7.41 -18.10
C GLY A 86 8.61 8.26 -17.19
N ILE A 87 7.37 7.83 -16.93
CA ILE A 87 6.47 8.49 -15.98
C ILE A 87 6.75 7.93 -14.58
N PRO A 88 7.16 8.75 -13.61
CA PRO A 88 7.37 8.26 -12.25
C PRO A 88 6.05 7.82 -11.64
N CYS A 89 6.09 6.76 -10.84
CA CYS A 89 4.89 6.16 -10.27
C CYS A 89 4.95 6.04 -8.75
N MET A 90 3.80 6.14 -8.08
CA MET A 90 3.61 5.73 -6.70
C MET A 90 2.68 4.52 -6.63
N VAL A 91 3.01 3.54 -5.80
CA VAL A 91 2.24 2.29 -5.62
C VAL A 91 1.75 2.19 -4.19
N VAL A 92 0.43 2.06 -4.02
CA VAL A 92 -0.21 1.87 -2.71
C VAL A 92 -0.39 0.38 -2.40
N SER A 93 -0.71 -0.43 -3.41
CA SER A 93 -1.03 -1.85 -3.27
C SER A 93 0.23 -2.72 -3.20
N VAL A 94 1.14 -2.42 -2.26
CA VAL A 94 2.48 -3.03 -2.16
C VAL A 94 2.44 -4.57 -1.99
N GLY A 95 1.34 -5.12 -1.46
CA GLY A 95 1.14 -6.56 -1.34
C GLY A 95 1.26 -7.31 -2.68
N ALA A 96 0.92 -6.65 -3.80
CA ALA A 96 1.05 -7.19 -5.16
C ALA A 96 2.50 -7.56 -5.51
N LEU A 97 3.47 -6.87 -4.92
CA LEU A 97 4.89 -7.15 -5.15
C LEU A 97 5.37 -8.44 -4.49
N SER A 98 4.50 -9.12 -3.73
CA SER A 98 4.78 -10.45 -3.22
C SER A 98 4.64 -11.54 -4.29
N GLU A 99 3.97 -11.23 -5.41
CA GLU A 99 3.90 -12.11 -6.57
C GLU A 99 5.30 -12.26 -7.18
N PRO A 100 5.75 -13.50 -7.50
CA PRO A 100 7.07 -13.72 -8.08
C PRO A 100 7.31 -12.88 -9.33
N GLY A 101 8.41 -12.11 -9.35
CA GLY A 101 8.82 -11.32 -10.50
C GLY A 101 8.18 -9.92 -10.60
N MET A 102 7.17 -9.59 -9.80
CA MET A 102 6.49 -8.29 -9.92
C MET A 102 7.41 -7.13 -9.49
N ALA A 103 8.11 -7.28 -8.37
CA ALA A 103 9.05 -6.26 -7.89
C ALA A 103 10.20 -6.03 -8.90
N GLU A 104 10.75 -7.12 -9.45
CA GLU A 104 11.81 -7.09 -10.46
C GLU A 104 11.32 -6.44 -11.76
N ARG A 105 10.08 -6.72 -12.17
CA ARG A 105 9.47 -6.09 -13.35
C ARG A 105 9.29 -4.59 -13.18
N LEU A 106 8.79 -4.14 -12.03
CA LEU A 106 8.64 -2.71 -11.72
C LEU A 106 10.00 -2.00 -11.71
N GLU A 107 11.01 -2.59 -11.07
CA GLU A 107 12.37 -2.04 -11.08
C GLU A 107 12.94 -1.96 -12.50
N ALA A 108 12.81 -3.04 -13.28
CA ALA A 108 13.32 -3.07 -14.65
C ALA A 108 12.59 -2.06 -15.55
N ALA A 109 11.28 -1.89 -15.40
CA ALA A 109 10.49 -0.88 -16.11
C ALA A 109 10.93 0.55 -15.76
N ALA A 110 11.09 0.84 -14.46
CA ALA A 110 11.57 2.14 -13.99
C ALA A 110 12.98 2.46 -14.54
N ARG A 111 13.88 1.47 -14.55
CA ARG A 111 15.22 1.60 -15.16
C ARG A 111 15.15 1.87 -16.66
N ARG A 112 14.31 1.15 -17.41
CA ARG A 112 14.14 1.34 -18.86
C ARG A 112 13.65 2.75 -19.20
N GLY A 113 12.68 3.27 -18.46
CA GLY A 113 12.16 4.61 -18.68
C GLY A 113 12.98 5.74 -18.05
N GLY A 114 14.08 5.43 -17.35
CA GLY A 114 14.90 6.42 -16.65
C GLY A 114 14.14 7.17 -15.57
N THR A 115 13.24 6.48 -14.86
CA THR A 115 12.35 7.05 -13.84
C THR A 115 12.37 6.22 -12.56
N GLN A 116 11.49 6.53 -11.60
CA GLN A 116 11.36 5.79 -10.35
C GLN A 116 9.94 5.30 -10.09
N VAL A 117 9.86 4.19 -9.36
CA VAL A 117 8.66 3.76 -8.65
C VAL A 117 8.87 3.97 -7.15
N GLN A 118 7.89 4.56 -6.48
CA GLN A 118 7.89 4.74 -5.02
C GLN A 118 6.80 3.87 -4.40
N LEU A 119 7.19 2.99 -3.48
CA LEU A 119 6.27 2.18 -2.70
C LEU A 119 5.82 2.97 -1.48
N LEU A 120 4.51 3.14 -1.31
CA LEU A 120 3.97 3.90 -0.19
C LEU A 120 3.82 3.02 1.05
N SER A 121 4.05 3.61 2.22
CA SER A 121 4.03 2.88 3.49
C SER A 121 2.63 2.36 3.86
N GLY A 122 1.57 2.97 3.32
CA GLY A 122 0.21 2.56 3.57
C GLY A 122 -0.16 2.67 5.05
N ALA A 123 -0.47 1.54 5.68
CA ALA A 123 -0.99 1.47 7.04
C ALA A 123 0.09 1.32 8.13
N ILE A 124 1.39 1.42 7.78
CA ILE A 124 2.52 1.26 8.72
C ILE A 124 3.44 2.49 8.69
N GLY A 125 4.08 2.77 9.84
CA GLY A 125 5.09 3.83 10.00
C GLY A 125 6.52 3.28 10.07
N ALA A 126 7.48 4.15 10.40
CA ALA A 126 8.92 3.84 10.55
C ALA A 126 9.59 3.14 9.36
N ILE A 127 8.97 3.19 8.17
CA ILE A 127 9.50 2.57 6.95
C ILE A 127 10.74 3.32 6.45
N ASP A 128 10.79 4.63 6.68
CA ASP A 128 11.97 5.47 6.50
C ASP A 128 13.14 5.02 7.40
N ALA A 129 12.89 4.83 8.70
CA ALA A 129 13.89 4.34 9.65
C ALA A 129 14.37 2.93 9.28
N LEU A 130 13.47 2.03 8.90
CA LEU A 130 13.80 0.68 8.46
C LEU A 130 14.65 0.68 7.18
N ALA A 131 14.27 1.48 6.19
CA ALA A 131 15.00 1.61 4.94
C ALA A 131 16.40 2.23 5.16
N ALA A 132 16.53 3.18 6.08
CA ALA A 132 17.83 3.74 6.48
C ALA A 132 18.68 2.71 7.22
N ALA A 133 18.10 1.96 8.17
CA ALA A 133 18.77 0.88 8.90
C ALA A 133 19.32 -0.20 7.97
N ARG A 134 18.59 -0.54 6.90
CA ARG A 134 19.05 -1.48 5.86
C ARG A 134 20.40 -1.09 5.24
N VAL A 135 20.69 0.21 5.10
CA VAL A 135 21.97 0.68 4.54
C VAL A 135 23.16 0.23 5.40
N GLY A 136 22.99 0.23 6.73
CA GLY A 136 24.01 -0.24 7.67
C GLY A 136 24.04 -1.76 7.87
N GLY A 137 23.03 -2.48 7.38
CA GLY A 137 22.84 -3.91 7.60
C GLY A 137 21.82 -4.21 8.69
N LEU A 138 20.88 -5.09 8.36
CA LEU A 138 19.86 -5.63 9.25
C LEU A 138 20.17 -7.10 9.57
N ASP A 139 20.00 -7.47 10.82
CA ASP A 139 20.13 -8.85 11.30
C ASP A 139 18.76 -9.53 11.35
N GLU A 140 17.75 -8.80 11.83
CA GLU A 140 16.41 -9.33 12.11
C GLU A 140 15.35 -8.27 11.79
N VAL A 141 14.27 -8.70 11.14
CA VAL A 141 13.03 -7.93 10.96
C VAL A 141 11.86 -8.87 11.19
N ILE A 142 11.04 -8.55 12.20
CA ILE A 142 9.85 -9.31 12.55
C ILE A 142 8.63 -8.40 12.38
N TYR A 143 7.65 -8.87 11.63
CA TYR A 143 6.33 -8.25 11.54
C TYR A 143 5.29 -9.13 12.22
N THR A 144 4.56 -8.54 13.17
CA THR A 144 3.44 -9.20 13.85
C THR A 144 2.14 -8.47 13.53
N GLY A 145 1.22 -9.17 12.84
CA GLY A 145 -0.12 -8.68 12.54
C GLY A 145 -1.17 -9.31 13.44
N ARG A 146 -1.87 -8.51 14.24
CA ARG A 146 -2.93 -8.98 15.15
C ARG A 146 -4.28 -8.38 14.75
N LYS A 147 -5.31 -9.21 14.67
CA LYS A 147 -6.68 -8.79 14.30
C LYS A 147 -7.72 -9.47 15.19
N PRO A 148 -8.94 -8.91 15.28
CA PRO A 148 -10.07 -9.62 15.87
C PRO A 148 -10.20 -11.01 15.24
N ALA A 149 -10.45 -12.06 16.03
CA ALA A 149 -10.44 -13.44 15.54
C ALA A 149 -11.32 -13.65 14.30
N ARG A 150 -12.55 -13.12 14.33
CA ARG A 150 -13.50 -13.15 13.21
C ARG A 150 -13.02 -12.47 11.92
N ALA A 151 -12.03 -11.58 11.98
CA ALA A 151 -11.48 -10.91 10.80
C ALA A 151 -10.65 -11.87 9.92
N TRP A 152 -10.32 -13.06 10.44
CA TRP A 152 -9.63 -14.13 9.72
C TRP A 152 -10.56 -15.13 9.04
N ALA A 153 -11.88 -14.93 9.10
CA ALA A 153 -12.85 -15.76 8.37
C ALA A 153 -12.58 -15.75 6.85
N GLY A 154 -12.72 -16.89 6.19
CA GLY A 154 -12.39 -17.08 4.79
C GLY A 154 -10.89 -17.07 4.47
N THR A 155 -10.03 -17.28 5.47
CA THR A 155 -8.58 -17.50 5.30
C THR A 155 -8.21 -18.92 5.75
N PRO A 156 -6.98 -19.41 5.47
CA PRO A 156 -6.56 -20.73 5.95
C PRO A 156 -6.71 -20.93 7.46
N ALA A 157 -6.71 -19.85 8.25
CA ALA A 157 -6.93 -19.92 9.70
C ALA A 157 -8.28 -20.53 10.09
N GLU A 158 -9.35 -20.26 9.33
CA GLU A 158 -10.70 -20.79 9.63
C GLU A 158 -10.77 -22.32 9.44
N GLN A 159 -9.88 -22.89 8.63
CA GLN A 159 -9.80 -24.34 8.42
C GLN A 159 -9.01 -25.05 9.53
N LEU A 160 -8.17 -24.31 10.26
CA LEU A 160 -7.23 -24.83 11.25
C LEU A 160 -7.64 -24.52 12.70
N PHE A 161 -8.46 -23.48 12.90
CA PHE A 161 -8.86 -22.98 14.22
C PHE A 161 -10.35 -22.64 14.24
N ASP A 162 -11.03 -22.97 15.35
CA ASP A 162 -12.37 -22.43 15.61
C ASP A 162 -12.24 -20.98 16.12
N LEU A 163 -12.32 -20.04 15.17
CA LEU A 163 -12.16 -18.60 15.42
C LEU A 163 -13.17 -18.02 16.43
N ASN A 164 -14.31 -18.68 16.64
CA ASN A 164 -15.33 -18.23 17.60
C ASN A 164 -15.10 -18.78 19.01
N ALA A 165 -14.36 -19.88 19.13
CA ALA A 165 -14.07 -20.53 20.41
C ALA A 165 -12.72 -20.13 21.02
N LEU A 166 -11.92 -19.30 20.32
CA LEU A 166 -10.66 -18.80 20.86
C LEU A 166 -10.90 -18.01 22.15
N THR A 167 -10.15 -18.35 23.20
CA THR A 167 -10.18 -17.65 24.51
C THR A 167 -9.00 -16.72 24.72
N GLU A 168 -7.92 -16.90 23.94
CA GLU A 168 -6.71 -16.11 23.98
C GLU A 168 -6.13 -15.84 22.58
N ALA A 169 -5.20 -14.88 22.51
CA ALA A 169 -4.51 -14.54 21.28
C ALA A 169 -3.75 -15.77 20.74
N THR A 170 -4.11 -16.23 19.54
CA THR A 170 -3.57 -17.45 18.95
C THR A 170 -2.76 -17.12 17.70
N VAL A 171 -1.53 -17.61 17.61
CA VAL A 171 -0.71 -17.53 16.40
C VAL A 171 -1.30 -18.49 15.37
N ILE A 172 -1.91 -17.93 14.33
CA ILE A 172 -2.55 -18.68 13.25
C ILE A 172 -1.60 -18.93 12.07
N PHE A 173 -0.50 -18.19 12.02
CA PHE A 173 0.55 -18.33 11.03
C PHE A 173 1.87 -17.79 11.58
N GLU A 174 2.95 -18.53 11.34
CA GLU A 174 4.33 -18.10 11.55
C GLU A 174 5.19 -18.60 10.38
N GLY A 175 5.96 -17.71 9.77
CA GLY A 175 6.78 -18.04 8.60
C GLY A 175 7.40 -16.81 7.95
N THR A 176 7.81 -16.94 6.69
CA THR A 176 8.36 -15.82 5.93
C THR A 176 7.26 -14.86 5.46
N ALA A 177 7.61 -13.62 5.14
CA ALA A 177 6.68 -12.69 4.50
C ALA A 177 6.20 -13.18 3.13
N ARG A 178 7.04 -13.91 2.38
CA ARG A 178 6.64 -14.57 1.13
C ARG A 178 5.50 -15.57 1.36
N ASP A 179 5.64 -16.44 2.35
CA ASP A 179 4.61 -17.42 2.69
C ASP A 179 3.34 -16.75 3.22
N ALA A 180 3.49 -15.72 4.05
CA ALA A 180 2.37 -14.93 4.56
C ALA A 180 1.57 -14.31 3.41
N ALA A 181 2.25 -13.75 2.41
CA ALA A 181 1.58 -13.14 1.26
C ALA A 181 0.86 -14.16 0.38
N ARG A 182 1.44 -15.35 0.20
CA ARG A 182 0.82 -16.45 -0.54
C ARG A 182 -0.44 -16.99 0.16
N LEU A 183 -0.38 -17.20 1.47
CA LEU A 183 -1.46 -17.82 2.23
C LEU A 183 -2.53 -16.82 2.70
N TYR A 184 -2.14 -15.57 2.94
CA TYR A 184 -3.01 -14.50 3.46
C TYR A 184 -2.93 -13.23 2.59
N PRO A 185 -3.23 -13.30 1.28
CA PRO A 185 -2.98 -12.20 0.33
C PRO A 185 -3.69 -10.89 0.69
N LYS A 186 -4.89 -10.95 1.28
CA LYS A 186 -5.64 -9.78 1.76
C LYS A 186 -4.95 -9.04 2.92
N ASN A 187 -3.93 -9.63 3.52
CA ASN A 187 -3.17 -9.11 4.66
C ASN A 187 -1.68 -8.87 4.30
N ALA A 188 -1.31 -9.08 3.03
CA ALA A 188 0.08 -9.06 2.59
C ALA A 188 0.68 -7.65 2.55
N ASN A 189 -0.12 -6.59 2.37
CA ASN A 189 0.38 -5.23 2.13
C ASN A 189 1.41 -4.77 3.16
N VAL A 190 1.10 -4.83 4.46
CA VAL A 190 2.03 -4.36 5.51
C VAL A 190 3.27 -5.25 5.59
N ALA A 191 3.09 -6.57 5.52
CA ALA A 191 4.21 -7.51 5.51
C ALA A 191 5.15 -7.26 4.33
N ALA A 192 4.60 -7.04 3.14
CA ALA A 192 5.35 -6.75 1.92
C ALA A 192 6.08 -5.40 2.01
N THR A 193 5.41 -4.34 2.50
CA THR A 193 6.04 -3.02 2.71
C THR A 193 7.23 -3.12 3.68
N VAL A 194 7.05 -3.76 4.84
CA VAL A 194 8.12 -3.96 5.83
C VAL A 194 9.26 -4.77 5.22
N SER A 195 8.94 -5.84 4.50
CA SER A 195 9.95 -6.70 3.88
C SER A 195 10.76 -5.98 2.81
N LEU A 196 10.10 -5.26 1.90
CA LEU A 196 10.75 -4.55 0.80
C LEU A 196 11.57 -3.34 1.28
N ALA A 197 11.22 -2.76 2.43
CA ALA A 197 12.03 -1.74 3.09
C ALA A 197 13.20 -2.34 3.89
N GLY A 198 13.02 -3.55 4.44
CA GLY A 198 14.00 -4.26 5.26
C GLY A 198 14.72 -5.40 4.52
N LEU A 199 14.57 -6.62 5.05
CA LEU A 199 15.38 -7.79 4.68
C LEU A 199 14.95 -8.52 3.39
N GLY A 200 13.88 -8.08 2.74
CA GLY A 200 13.23 -8.80 1.65
C GLY A 200 12.23 -9.86 2.17
N LEU A 201 11.42 -10.40 1.25
CA LEU A 201 10.28 -11.26 1.56
C LEU A 201 10.68 -12.61 2.18
N ASP A 202 11.85 -13.13 1.83
CA ASP A 202 12.33 -14.45 2.26
C ASP A 202 12.98 -14.44 3.64
N ARG A 203 13.48 -13.27 4.08
CA ARG A 203 14.22 -13.11 5.33
C ARG A 203 13.47 -12.32 6.41
N THR A 204 12.32 -11.74 6.07
CA THR A 204 11.45 -11.07 7.04
C THR A 204 10.52 -12.09 7.66
N SER A 205 10.56 -12.21 9.00
CA SER A 205 9.71 -13.11 9.76
C SER A 205 8.33 -12.48 9.97
N VAL A 206 7.28 -13.27 9.82
CA VAL A 206 5.89 -12.83 9.98
C VAL A 206 5.15 -13.72 10.96
N LYS A 207 4.45 -13.09 11.91
CA LYS A 207 3.48 -13.72 12.81
C LYS A 207 2.10 -13.10 12.59
N LEU A 208 1.09 -13.93 12.38
CA LEU A 208 -0.31 -13.47 12.31
C LEU A 208 -1.08 -14.04 13.49
N LEU A 209 -1.81 -13.17 14.19
CA LEU A 209 -2.58 -13.55 15.39
C LEU A 209 -4.07 -13.29 15.20
N ALA A 210 -4.85 -14.31 15.53
CA ALA A 210 -6.29 -14.20 15.77
C ALA A 210 -6.52 -13.96 17.25
N ASP A 211 -7.17 -12.85 17.59
CA ASP A 211 -7.37 -12.45 18.97
C ASP A 211 -8.85 -12.19 19.28
N PRO A 212 -9.45 -12.92 20.23
CA PRO A 212 -10.87 -12.75 20.58
C PRO A 212 -11.16 -11.44 21.33
N HIS A 213 -10.15 -10.81 21.93
CA HIS A 213 -10.26 -9.56 22.72
C HIS A 213 -9.81 -8.33 21.92
N ALA A 214 -9.18 -8.50 20.76
CA ALA A 214 -8.79 -7.37 19.92
C ALA A 214 -10.03 -6.72 19.28
N VAL A 215 -10.09 -5.39 19.36
CA VAL A 215 -11.15 -4.57 18.74
C VAL A 215 -10.68 -3.84 17.48
N GLU A 216 -9.37 -3.87 17.21
CA GLU A 216 -8.71 -3.16 16.13
C GLU A 216 -7.61 -4.00 15.49
N ASN A 217 -7.17 -3.61 14.30
CA ASN A 217 -5.99 -4.20 13.66
C ASN A 217 -4.74 -3.56 14.25
N VAL A 218 -3.82 -4.39 14.72
CA VAL A 218 -2.53 -3.98 15.28
C VAL A 218 -1.41 -4.52 14.40
N HIS A 219 -0.51 -3.63 14.00
CA HIS A 219 0.70 -3.96 13.28
C HIS A 219 1.89 -3.64 14.17
N HIS A 220 2.72 -4.63 14.43
CA HIS A 220 3.91 -4.48 15.24
C HIS A 220 5.14 -4.85 14.40
N VAL A 221 6.18 -4.02 14.45
CA VAL A 221 7.43 -4.24 13.72
C VAL A 221 8.58 -4.12 14.70
N GLU A 222 9.44 -5.12 14.70
CA GLU A 222 10.70 -5.13 15.40
C GLU A 222 11.82 -5.22 14.37
N ALA A 223 12.84 -4.39 14.49
CA ALA A 223 14.02 -4.45 13.63
C ALA A 223 15.29 -4.30 14.45
N ARG A 224 16.32 -5.09 14.12
CA ARG A 224 17.64 -5.06 14.74
C ARG A 224 18.74 -5.12 13.68
N GLY A 225 19.86 -4.47 13.95
CA GLY A 225 21.02 -4.47 13.06
C GLY A 225 22.15 -3.62 13.58
N ALA A 226 23.05 -3.19 12.69
CA ALA A 226 24.21 -2.38 13.04
C ALA A 226 23.85 -1.02 13.70
N PHE A 227 22.64 -0.53 13.46
CA PHE A 227 22.11 0.71 14.03
C PHE A 227 21.60 0.56 15.48
N GLY A 228 21.55 -0.66 16.01
CA GLY A 228 20.85 -0.99 17.26
C GLY A 228 19.53 -1.70 16.96
N GLY A 229 18.42 -1.15 17.45
CA GLY A 229 17.10 -1.69 17.16
C GLY A 229 15.98 -0.69 17.42
N PHE A 230 14.82 -0.95 16.81
CA PHE A 230 13.59 -0.24 17.12
C PHE A 230 12.39 -1.19 17.16
N GLU A 231 11.34 -0.73 17.83
CA GLU A 231 10.03 -1.34 17.81
C GLU A 231 8.99 -0.27 17.47
N LEU A 232 8.01 -0.62 16.64
CA LEU A 232 6.87 0.21 16.31
C LEU A 232 5.58 -0.59 16.49
N THR A 233 4.61 -0.04 17.21
CA THR A 233 3.24 -0.55 17.24
C THR A 233 2.27 0.46 16.62
N MET A 234 1.57 0.06 15.56
CA MET A 234 0.53 0.83 14.88
C MET A 234 -0.84 0.22 15.14
N ARG A 235 -1.77 1.07 15.60
CA ARG A 235 -3.17 0.73 15.87
C ARG A 235 -4.05 1.47 14.87
N GLY A 236 -4.46 0.76 13.82
CA GLY A 236 -5.11 1.39 12.66
C GLY A 236 -6.62 1.51 12.84
N LYS A 237 -7.16 2.72 12.64
CA LYS A 237 -8.61 2.89 12.47
C LYS A 237 -9.04 2.51 11.05
N PRO A 238 -10.17 1.81 10.89
CA PRO A 238 -10.76 1.56 9.59
C PRO A 238 -11.18 2.88 8.92
N LEU A 239 -11.07 2.94 7.60
CA LEU A 239 -11.65 4.01 6.79
C LEU A 239 -13.18 3.86 6.81
N ALA A 240 -13.91 4.93 7.10
CA ALA A 240 -15.37 4.90 7.21
C ALA A 240 -16.04 4.36 5.94
N ALA A 241 -15.54 4.75 4.77
CA ALA A 241 -16.06 4.31 3.46
C ALA A 241 -15.68 2.85 3.10
N ASN A 242 -14.65 2.27 3.73
CA ASN A 242 -14.26 0.89 3.53
C ASN A 242 -13.56 0.33 4.78
N PRO A 243 -14.29 -0.40 5.65
CA PRO A 243 -13.73 -0.92 6.90
C PRO A 243 -12.55 -1.88 6.75
N LYS A 244 -12.31 -2.42 5.55
CA LYS A 244 -11.16 -3.30 5.25
C LYS A 244 -9.86 -2.52 5.01
N THR A 245 -9.95 -1.20 4.78
CA THR A 245 -8.81 -0.31 4.49
C THR A 245 -8.52 0.55 5.71
N SER A 246 -7.25 0.80 6.01
CA SER A 246 -6.88 1.76 7.06
C SER A 246 -7.01 3.19 6.54
N ALA A 247 -7.53 4.10 7.37
CA ALA A 247 -7.55 5.53 7.04
C ALA A 247 -6.14 6.08 6.79
N LEU A 248 -5.13 5.55 7.49
CA LEU A 248 -3.73 5.95 7.33
C LEU A 248 -3.21 5.70 5.91
N THR A 249 -3.73 4.72 5.19
CA THR A 249 -3.37 4.48 3.79
C THR A 249 -3.70 5.70 2.93
N VAL A 250 -4.88 6.32 3.10
CA VAL A 250 -5.25 7.55 2.39
C VAL A 250 -4.30 8.68 2.75
N PHE A 251 -4.03 8.88 4.04
CA PHE A 251 -3.13 9.94 4.50
C PHE A 251 -1.69 9.73 4.01
N SER A 252 -1.25 8.48 3.85
CA SER A 252 0.08 8.17 3.30
C SER A 252 0.22 8.63 1.84
N VAL A 253 -0.85 8.52 1.04
CA VAL A 253 -0.87 9.02 -0.34
C VAL A 253 -0.88 10.55 -0.36
N VAL A 254 -1.75 11.17 0.45
CA VAL A 254 -1.83 12.64 0.56
C VAL A 254 -0.47 13.21 0.96
N ARG A 255 0.18 12.65 1.97
CA ARG A 255 1.54 13.08 2.40
C ARG A 255 2.57 12.85 1.30
N ALA A 256 2.52 11.74 0.57
CA ALA A 256 3.48 11.48 -0.51
C ALA A 256 3.32 12.45 -1.68
N LEU A 257 2.09 12.81 -2.03
CA LEU A 257 1.79 13.86 -3.02
C LEU A 257 2.24 15.24 -2.54
N GLY A 258 1.95 15.59 -1.28
CA GLY A 258 2.43 16.82 -0.66
C GLY A 258 3.95 16.93 -0.69
N ASN A 259 4.67 15.84 -0.42
CA ASN A 259 6.14 15.83 -0.49
C ASN A 259 6.71 16.11 -1.90
N ARG A 260 5.91 15.93 -2.95
CA ARG A 260 6.29 16.25 -4.34
C ARG A 260 5.89 17.66 -4.75
N ALA A 261 4.83 18.20 -4.14
CA ALA A 261 4.21 19.45 -4.54
C ALA A 261 4.63 20.63 -3.66
N HIS A 262 4.80 20.42 -2.35
CA HIS A 262 4.99 21.47 -1.35
C HIS A 262 6.47 21.79 -1.11
N ALA A 263 6.74 23.01 -0.64
CA ALA A 263 8.10 23.49 -0.39
C ALA A 263 8.79 22.85 0.83
N VAL A 264 8.02 22.27 1.75
CA VAL A 264 8.52 21.58 2.95
C VAL A 264 7.93 20.17 2.96
N SER A 265 8.78 19.17 3.13
CA SER A 265 8.40 17.76 3.14
C SER A 265 9.07 17.03 4.30
N ILE A 266 8.38 16.01 4.82
CA ILE A 266 8.91 15.01 5.74
C ILE A 266 8.57 13.67 5.15
#